data_AF-A0A6N4WPU2-F1
#
_entry.id   AF-A0A6N4WPU2-F1
#
_cell.length_a   1.000
_cell.length_b   1.000
_cell.length_c   1.000
_cell.angle_alpha   90.00
_cell.angle_beta   90.00
_cell.angle_gamma   90.00
#
_symmetry.space_group_name_H-M   'P 1'
#
loop_
_entity.id
_entity.type
_entity.pdbx_description
1 polymer ?
#
loop_
_entity_poly.entity_id
_entity_poly.type
_entity_poly.pdbx_seq_one_letter_code
_entity_poly.pdbx_strand_id
1 'polypeptide(L)'
;MRKLIAYLMTGICAGALCAVASELKQASVTMPYAELAGLLDRVSAVEQSLEAEVPKSPVAMVIHSADYTLNCDDTEAPALQASFSISNLSEVWQVVPLVPTSAVLVSVDPVDAKLVPNDGMLCLLLEPQANASVRLGLMGASSSTSGSRRTVADFEAVPAARSALTIQYDGDPAALIVSGAVGANAGKTVYGLPAAGGAVRVALYEQEALAPTAWKGLAQYLVRDEAGAIQVSCRLRLTATDGGRTSEAHLHLPAAAELRTLSSAGLRGRYEVEMTEAGSVVHVRWEDDQTLARDLKLVYDLPIQPVDSSWDVRGVSVVNAAHWDESYYVLPFEGYTIQPEGESWEDVGRVPSWMSELVGSKTLLTAPAQDAGLLRVTAQVLPRLKLSEATVPLAQYWTEVVSEGGMLHKAQVIIEHRSQTRYSFRLPEEGKLLSCAVNGRAVEPLIEGEGDLALILPKVNSKEAQTMVTYVYTTKGNKLDPVEGKAQLELPRTPLFIHQVNWQVQLPAEYQATALEGNVVIDAGGANGKPICLSKQICDDEVPQAALYYTRKDLEQ
;
A
#
# COMPACT_ATOMS: atom_id res chain seq x y z
N MET A 1 68.00 -65.64 -6.82
CA MET A 1 69.34 -65.42 -7.40
C MET A 1 69.52 -66.37 -8.59
N ARG A 2 69.17 -65.91 -9.81
CA ARG A 2 69.48 -66.47 -11.14
C ARG A 2 68.79 -65.67 -12.28
N LYS A 3 68.46 -64.40 -12.02
CA LYS A 3 68.35 -63.36 -13.06
C LYS A 3 69.77 -62.87 -13.32
N LEU A 4 70.53 -63.51 -14.22
CA LEU A 4 71.75 -62.92 -14.80
C LEU A 4 72.39 -63.69 -15.98
N ILE A 5 71.82 -64.79 -16.50
CA ILE A 5 72.50 -65.58 -17.56
C ILE A 5 71.73 -65.70 -18.88
N ALA A 6 70.44 -65.35 -18.96
CA ALA A 6 69.70 -65.47 -20.22
C ALA A 6 69.88 -64.25 -21.17
N TYR A 7 70.32 -63.11 -20.65
CA TYR A 7 70.57 -61.89 -21.45
C TYR A 7 71.95 -61.86 -22.14
N LEU A 8 72.76 -62.92 -22.03
CA LEU A 8 74.14 -62.96 -22.55
C LEU A 8 74.40 -63.99 -23.66
N MET A 9 73.38 -64.68 -24.18
CA MET A 9 73.53 -65.63 -25.31
C MET A 9 72.64 -65.31 -26.52
N THR A 10 72.06 -64.11 -26.57
CA THR A 10 71.54 -63.47 -27.79
C THR A 10 72.64 -62.84 -28.65
N GLY A 11 73.93 -63.02 -28.29
CA GLY A 11 75.07 -62.40 -28.97
C GLY A 11 76.06 -63.32 -29.70
N ILE A 12 75.90 -64.66 -29.71
CA ILE A 12 76.93 -65.56 -30.29
C ILE A 12 76.42 -66.58 -31.33
N CYS A 13 75.11 -66.68 -31.60
CA CYS A 13 74.61 -67.59 -32.67
C CYS A 13 74.25 -66.92 -34.00
N ALA A 14 74.61 -65.64 -34.22
CA ALA A 14 74.45 -64.98 -35.52
C ALA A 14 75.64 -65.22 -36.49
N GLY A 15 76.72 -65.87 -36.03
CA GLY A 15 77.93 -66.12 -36.85
C GLY A 15 78.11 -67.55 -37.38
N ALA A 16 77.31 -68.53 -36.92
CA ALA A 16 77.50 -69.95 -37.28
C ALA A 16 76.37 -70.56 -38.15
N LEU A 17 75.27 -69.83 -38.38
CA LEU A 17 74.14 -70.30 -39.19
C LEU A 17 74.28 -70.04 -40.70
N CYS A 18 75.26 -69.24 -41.14
CA CYS A 18 75.52 -69.02 -42.57
C CYS A 18 76.39 -70.11 -43.23
N ALA A 19 76.99 -71.03 -42.46
CA ALA A 19 77.81 -72.11 -43.02
C ALA A 19 77.04 -73.43 -43.26
N VAL A 20 75.91 -73.65 -42.56
CA VAL A 20 75.13 -74.90 -42.66
C VAL A 20 74.06 -74.86 -43.75
N ALA A 21 73.64 -73.66 -44.18
CA ALA A 21 72.63 -73.48 -45.24
C ALA A 21 73.11 -73.89 -46.64
N SER A 22 74.43 -73.96 -46.88
CA SER A 22 75.00 -74.37 -48.16
C SER A 22 75.08 -75.89 -48.34
N GLU A 23 75.08 -76.68 -47.26
CA GLU A 23 75.17 -78.15 -47.31
C GLU A 23 73.79 -78.84 -47.40
N LEU A 24 72.70 -78.12 -47.09
CA LEU A 24 71.33 -78.64 -47.15
C LEU A 24 70.76 -78.76 -48.57
N LYS A 25 71.43 -78.19 -49.60
CA LYS A 25 70.97 -78.29 -51.01
C LYS A 25 71.25 -79.65 -51.67
N GLN A 26 71.96 -80.57 -51.00
CA GLN A 26 72.22 -81.94 -51.47
C GLN A 26 71.83 -83.03 -50.45
N ALA A 27 71.08 -82.68 -49.40
CA ALA A 27 70.63 -83.65 -48.41
C ALA A 27 69.35 -84.37 -48.89
N SER A 28 69.45 -85.65 -49.22
CA SER A 28 68.29 -86.50 -49.48
C SER A 28 67.77 -87.10 -48.16
N VAL A 29 66.61 -86.65 -47.70
CA VAL A 29 65.93 -87.22 -46.53
C VAL A 29 65.04 -88.36 -47.02
N THR A 30 65.31 -89.58 -46.57
CA THR A 30 64.46 -90.74 -46.83
C THR A 30 63.53 -90.91 -45.63
N MET A 31 62.28 -90.44 -45.77
CA MET A 31 61.26 -90.63 -44.73
C MET A 31 60.18 -91.62 -45.20
N PRO A 32 59.61 -92.45 -44.32
CA PRO A 32 58.45 -93.25 -44.65
C PRO A 32 57.30 -92.33 -45.07
N TYR A 33 56.61 -92.69 -46.16
CA TYR A 33 55.51 -91.86 -46.71
C TYR A 33 54.44 -91.50 -45.67
N ALA A 34 54.19 -92.36 -44.69
CA ALA A 34 53.24 -92.12 -43.60
C ALA A 34 53.62 -90.92 -42.70
N GLU A 35 54.93 -90.68 -42.47
CA GLU A 35 55.39 -89.54 -41.68
C GLU A 35 55.36 -88.24 -42.49
N LEU A 36 55.68 -88.29 -43.80
CA LEU A 36 55.50 -87.15 -44.70
C LEU A 36 54.03 -86.73 -44.75
N ALA A 37 53.12 -87.69 -44.92
CA ALA A 37 51.68 -87.45 -44.95
C ALA A 37 51.20 -86.84 -43.62
N GLY A 38 51.66 -87.38 -42.48
CA GLY A 38 51.32 -86.84 -41.16
C GLY A 38 51.87 -85.43 -40.89
N LEU A 39 53.01 -85.06 -41.47
CA LEU A 39 53.55 -83.70 -41.39
C LEU A 39 52.81 -82.74 -42.32
N LEU A 40 52.48 -83.18 -43.54
CA LEU A 40 51.67 -82.41 -44.48
C LEU A 40 50.27 -82.15 -43.93
N ASP A 41 49.62 -83.12 -43.30
CA ASP A 41 48.31 -82.95 -42.65
C ASP A 41 48.37 -81.98 -41.47
N ARG A 42 49.49 -81.96 -40.72
CA ARG A 42 49.67 -81.00 -39.61
C ARG A 42 49.94 -79.59 -40.11
N VAL A 43 50.72 -79.44 -41.18
CA VAL A 43 50.95 -78.14 -41.82
C VAL A 43 49.65 -77.63 -42.45
N SER A 44 48.90 -78.50 -43.15
CA SER A 44 47.61 -78.13 -43.72
C SER A 44 46.56 -77.81 -42.65
N ALA A 45 46.57 -78.51 -41.50
CA ALA A 45 45.68 -78.19 -40.39
C ALA A 45 46.03 -76.85 -39.71
N VAL A 46 47.32 -76.49 -39.64
CA VAL A 46 47.76 -75.19 -39.13
C VAL A 46 47.44 -74.08 -40.13
N GLU A 47 47.67 -74.28 -41.42
CA GLU A 47 47.27 -73.36 -42.49
C GLU A 47 45.75 -73.16 -42.53
N GLN A 48 44.96 -74.23 -42.43
CA GLN A 48 43.49 -74.15 -42.32
C GLN A 48 43.01 -73.45 -41.04
N SER A 49 43.75 -73.54 -39.94
CA SER A 49 43.42 -72.83 -38.69
C SER A 49 43.78 -71.34 -38.71
N LEU A 50 44.70 -70.93 -39.59
CA LEU A 50 45.05 -69.54 -39.86
C LEU A 50 44.16 -68.92 -40.95
N GLU A 51 43.62 -69.73 -41.87
CA GLU A 51 42.65 -69.35 -42.91
C GLU A 51 41.19 -69.34 -42.43
N ALA A 52 40.91 -69.84 -41.22
CA ALA A 52 39.58 -69.75 -40.63
C ALA A 52 39.24 -68.27 -40.33
N GLU A 53 38.42 -67.65 -41.18
CA GLU A 53 37.92 -66.27 -40.97
C GLU A 53 37.37 -66.12 -39.56
N VAL A 54 37.92 -65.18 -38.79
CA VAL A 54 37.37 -64.74 -37.51
C VAL A 54 35.89 -64.42 -37.73
N PRO A 55 34.95 -64.98 -36.94
CA PRO A 55 33.53 -64.74 -37.13
C PRO A 55 33.27 -63.23 -37.03
N LYS A 56 32.96 -62.61 -38.18
CA LYS A 56 32.66 -61.17 -38.28
C LYS A 56 31.42 -60.88 -37.43
N SER A 57 31.52 -59.90 -36.53
CA SER A 57 30.37 -59.44 -35.75
C SER A 57 29.20 -59.12 -36.70
N PRO A 58 27.97 -59.58 -36.43
CA PRO A 58 26.81 -59.28 -37.26
C PRO A 58 26.45 -57.78 -37.24
N VAL A 59 27.01 -57.04 -36.28
CA VAL A 59 26.84 -55.59 -36.12
C VAL A 59 28.20 -54.92 -36.24
N ALA A 60 28.35 -54.05 -37.23
CA ALA A 60 29.62 -53.38 -37.51
C ALA A 60 29.92 -52.22 -36.53
N MET A 61 28.89 -51.59 -35.96
CA MET A 61 29.04 -50.44 -35.07
C MET A 61 27.87 -50.34 -34.08
N VAL A 62 28.09 -49.70 -32.93
CA VAL A 62 27.08 -49.50 -31.89
C VAL A 62 27.14 -48.08 -31.36
N ILE A 63 25.99 -47.40 -31.31
CA ILE A 63 25.81 -46.17 -30.53
C ILE A 63 25.27 -46.56 -29.15
N HIS A 64 26.13 -46.50 -28.13
CA HIS A 64 25.78 -46.85 -26.75
C HIS A 64 24.81 -45.85 -26.14
N SER A 65 25.04 -44.56 -26.36
CA SER A 65 24.16 -43.50 -25.87
C SER A 65 24.08 -42.32 -26.82
N ALA A 66 22.90 -41.70 -26.86
CA ALA A 66 22.62 -40.41 -27.48
C ALA A 66 21.84 -39.56 -26.47
N ASP A 67 22.54 -38.72 -25.71
CA ASP A 67 21.95 -37.88 -24.67
C ASP A 67 21.85 -36.43 -25.17
N TYR A 68 20.64 -35.87 -25.11
CA TYR A 68 20.32 -34.51 -25.56
C TYR A 68 20.04 -33.62 -24.35
N THR A 69 20.61 -32.42 -24.34
CA THR A 69 20.33 -31.39 -23.33
C THR A 69 19.86 -30.13 -24.05
N LEU A 70 18.64 -29.70 -23.76
CA LEU A 70 18.04 -28.49 -24.30
C LEU A 70 17.98 -27.43 -23.22
N ASN A 71 18.62 -26.29 -23.42
CA ASN A 71 18.46 -25.11 -22.58
C ASN A 71 17.44 -24.17 -23.24
N CYS A 72 16.38 -23.87 -22.50
CA CYS A 72 15.26 -23.01 -22.89
C CYS A 72 15.17 -21.73 -22.06
N ASP A 73 16.24 -21.32 -21.38
CA ASP A 73 16.28 -20.07 -20.60
C ASP A 73 16.07 -18.86 -21.52
N ASP A 74 16.61 -18.94 -22.74
CA ASP A 74 16.23 -18.09 -23.88
C ASP A 74 15.35 -18.89 -24.86
N THR A 75 14.04 -18.62 -24.85
CA THR A 75 13.06 -19.28 -25.73
C THR A 75 13.13 -18.83 -27.20
N GLU A 76 13.85 -17.73 -27.50
CA GLU A 76 14.10 -17.26 -28.86
C GLU A 76 15.35 -17.89 -29.47
N ALA A 77 16.34 -18.24 -28.65
CA ALA A 77 17.57 -18.87 -29.08
C ALA A 77 17.94 -20.10 -28.22
N PRO A 78 17.12 -21.17 -28.26
CA PRO A 78 17.37 -22.35 -27.44
C PRO A 78 18.65 -23.07 -27.88
N ALA A 79 19.45 -23.49 -26.91
CA ALA A 79 20.70 -24.19 -27.14
C ALA A 79 20.51 -25.70 -26.96
N LEU A 80 20.75 -26.48 -28.01
CA LEU A 80 20.66 -27.94 -27.99
C LEU A 80 22.06 -28.54 -27.99
N GLN A 81 22.36 -29.40 -27.03
CA GLN A 81 23.61 -30.14 -26.96
C GLN A 81 23.33 -31.64 -27.10
N ALA A 82 23.92 -32.29 -28.10
CA ALA A 82 23.83 -33.73 -28.31
C ALA A 82 25.16 -34.40 -27.96
N SER A 83 25.14 -35.42 -27.10
CA SER A 83 26.33 -36.17 -26.68
C SER A 83 26.19 -37.65 -27.04
N PHE A 84 27.16 -38.16 -27.78
CA PHE A 84 27.17 -39.52 -28.32
C PHE A 84 28.33 -40.34 -27.76
N SER A 85 28.07 -41.62 -27.47
CA SER A 85 29.08 -42.61 -27.14
C SER A 85 28.98 -43.79 -28.10
N ILE A 86 30.05 -44.06 -28.86
CA ILE A 86 30.02 -44.91 -30.05
C ILE A 86 31.22 -45.86 -30.06
N SER A 87 31.01 -47.09 -30.51
CA SER A 87 32.05 -48.09 -30.77
C SER A 87 31.96 -48.63 -32.19
N ASN A 88 33.09 -48.63 -32.90
CA ASN A 88 33.26 -49.43 -34.10
C ASN A 88 33.72 -50.83 -33.70
N LEU A 89 32.95 -51.85 -34.08
CA LEU A 89 33.27 -53.25 -33.78
C LEU A 89 33.89 -53.97 -34.98
N SER A 90 33.99 -53.30 -36.12
CA SER A 90 34.52 -53.83 -37.36
C SER A 90 36.01 -53.52 -37.56
N GLU A 91 36.64 -54.25 -38.47
CA GLU A 91 38.03 -54.05 -38.89
C GLU A 91 38.18 -53.00 -40.01
N VAL A 92 37.08 -52.33 -40.38
CA VAL A 92 37.06 -51.28 -41.40
C VAL A 92 36.55 -49.98 -40.82
N TRP A 93 36.83 -48.87 -41.52
CA TRP A 93 36.28 -47.57 -41.17
C TRP A 93 34.76 -47.57 -41.26
N GLN A 94 34.10 -46.95 -40.28
CA GLN A 94 32.65 -46.81 -40.26
C GLN A 94 32.23 -45.35 -40.33
N VAL A 95 31.14 -45.10 -41.05
CA VAL A 95 30.51 -43.79 -41.17
C VAL A 95 29.27 -43.79 -40.29
N VAL A 96 29.23 -42.95 -39.27
CA VAL A 96 28.18 -42.97 -38.25
C VAL A 96 27.31 -41.71 -38.33
N PRO A 97 26.03 -41.78 -38.72
CA PRO A 97 25.17 -40.60 -38.78
C PRO A 97 24.86 -40.07 -37.38
N LEU A 98 25.08 -38.77 -37.16
CA LEU A 98 24.86 -38.12 -35.85
C LEU A 98 23.71 -37.12 -35.88
N VAL A 99 23.71 -36.21 -36.85
CA VAL A 99 22.70 -35.13 -36.97
C VAL A 99 22.44 -34.81 -38.43
N PRO A 100 21.26 -34.30 -38.82
CA PRO A 100 21.01 -33.85 -40.19
C PRO A 100 21.94 -32.71 -40.61
N THR A 101 22.31 -32.62 -41.90
CA THR A 101 23.10 -31.49 -42.42
C THR A 101 22.35 -30.16 -42.40
N SER A 102 21.03 -30.18 -42.17
CA SER A 102 20.21 -28.97 -41.96
C SER A 102 20.40 -28.36 -40.57
N ALA A 103 20.98 -29.10 -39.61
CA ALA A 103 21.25 -28.58 -38.27
C ALA A 103 22.44 -27.61 -38.29
N VAL A 104 22.30 -26.47 -37.61
CA VAL A 104 23.38 -25.48 -37.48
C VAL A 104 24.29 -25.89 -36.32
N LEU A 105 25.49 -26.35 -36.66
CA LEU A 105 26.52 -26.75 -35.71
C LEU A 105 27.27 -25.54 -35.16
N VAL A 106 27.23 -25.35 -33.84
CA VAL A 106 27.85 -24.24 -33.10
C VAL A 106 29.17 -24.67 -32.47
N SER A 107 29.27 -25.91 -31.99
CA SER A 107 30.49 -26.43 -31.36
C SER A 107 30.62 -27.95 -31.54
N VAL A 108 31.87 -28.42 -31.48
CA VAL A 108 32.23 -29.85 -31.55
C VAL A 108 33.31 -30.12 -30.52
N ASP A 109 33.13 -31.17 -29.73
CA ASP A 109 34.10 -31.65 -28.74
C ASP A 109 34.23 -33.18 -28.85
N PRO A 110 35.43 -33.74 -29.08
CA PRO A 110 36.70 -33.03 -29.24
C PRO A 110 36.81 -32.33 -30.61
N VAL A 111 37.57 -31.23 -30.67
CA VAL A 111 37.68 -30.37 -31.87
C VAL A 111 38.26 -31.11 -33.09
N ASP A 112 39.01 -32.19 -32.86
CA ASP A 112 39.60 -33.04 -33.89
C ASP A 112 38.69 -34.21 -34.34
N ALA A 113 37.43 -34.21 -33.91
CA ALA A 113 36.44 -35.19 -34.37
C ALA A 113 36.28 -35.14 -35.90
N LYS A 114 36.45 -36.29 -36.56
CA LYS A 114 36.38 -36.43 -38.03
C LYS A 114 34.93 -36.45 -38.51
N LEU A 115 34.30 -35.28 -38.59
CA LEU A 115 32.92 -35.13 -39.08
C LEU A 115 32.89 -34.87 -40.59
N VAL A 116 32.08 -35.63 -41.32
CA VAL A 116 31.89 -35.50 -42.77
C VAL A 116 30.41 -35.50 -43.12
N PRO A 117 29.94 -34.58 -44.00
CA PRO A 117 28.59 -34.66 -44.52
C PRO A 117 28.46 -35.84 -45.50
N ASN A 118 27.51 -36.74 -45.27
CA ASN A 118 27.18 -37.84 -46.16
C ASN A 118 25.66 -38.11 -46.13
N ASP A 119 25.04 -38.29 -47.29
CA ASP A 119 23.61 -38.61 -47.43
C ASP A 119 22.65 -37.70 -46.64
N GLY A 120 22.94 -36.39 -46.58
CA GLY A 120 22.11 -35.42 -45.86
C GLY A 120 22.24 -35.47 -44.33
N MET A 121 23.19 -36.25 -43.82
CA MET A 121 23.56 -36.32 -42.41
C MET A 121 25.02 -35.87 -42.21
N LEU A 122 25.31 -35.25 -41.08
CA LEU A 122 26.66 -35.06 -40.59
C LEU A 122 27.07 -36.33 -39.84
N CYS A 123 28.07 -37.01 -40.37
CA CYS A 123 28.51 -38.33 -39.91
C CYS A 123 29.89 -38.27 -39.27
N LEU A 124 30.12 -39.07 -38.23
CA LEU A 124 31.44 -39.30 -37.65
C LEU A 124 32.16 -40.43 -38.38
N LEU A 125 33.40 -40.19 -38.81
CA LEU A 125 34.30 -41.24 -39.30
C LEU A 125 35.02 -41.88 -38.13
N LEU A 126 34.78 -43.18 -37.93
CA LEU A 126 35.34 -43.94 -36.83
C LEU A 126 36.33 -45.00 -37.31
N GLU A 127 37.52 -44.99 -36.72
CA GLU A 127 38.59 -45.94 -37.01
C GLU A 127 38.20 -47.39 -36.66
N PRO A 128 38.78 -48.40 -37.33
CA PRO A 128 38.58 -49.80 -36.96
C PRO A 128 38.78 -50.05 -35.47
N GLN A 129 37.85 -50.77 -34.83
CA GLN A 129 37.90 -51.14 -33.41
C GLN A 129 38.03 -49.96 -32.42
N ALA A 130 37.71 -48.74 -32.83
CA ALA A 130 37.83 -47.55 -31.99
C ALA A 130 36.54 -47.22 -31.23
N ASN A 131 36.70 -46.58 -30.07
CA ASN A 131 35.62 -45.96 -29.32
C ASN A 131 35.73 -44.43 -29.44
N ALA A 132 34.60 -43.75 -29.57
CA ALA A 132 34.54 -42.30 -29.61
C ALA A 132 33.45 -41.78 -28.68
N SER A 133 33.72 -40.61 -28.08
CA SER A 133 32.73 -39.79 -27.42
C SER A 133 32.75 -38.42 -28.07
N VAL A 134 31.61 -38.00 -28.62
CA VAL A 134 31.50 -36.75 -29.37
C VAL A 134 30.32 -35.96 -28.83
N ARG A 135 30.55 -34.68 -28.56
CA ARG A 135 29.53 -33.72 -28.15
C ARG A 135 29.40 -32.64 -29.21
N LEU A 136 28.17 -32.42 -29.66
CA LEU A 136 27.82 -31.43 -30.65
C LEU A 136 26.93 -30.37 -29.99
N GLY A 137 27.33 -29.11 -30.07
CA GLY A 137 26.46 -27.97 -29.78
C GLY A 137 25.72 -27.55 -31.05
N LEU A 138 24.40 -27.51 -30.99
CA LEU A 138 23.51 -27.20 -32.11
C LEU A 138 22.68 -25.97 -31.73
N MET A 139 22.43 -25.11 -32.71
CA MET A 139 21.43 -24.06 -32.56
C MET A 139 20.05 -24.72 -32.66
N GLY A 140 19.21 -24.55 -31.64
CA GLY A 140 17.83 -25.02 -31.69
C GLY A 140 17.07 -24.28 -32.78
N ALA A 141 16.44 -25.02 -33.69
CA ALA A 141 15.55 -24.42 -34.69
C ALA A 141 14.24 -24.02 -34.00
N SER A 142 14.14 -22.75 -33.57
CA SER A 142 12.86 -22.18 -33.16
C SER A 142 12.04 -21.90 -34.42
N SER A 143 11.00 -22.69 -34.70
CA SER A 143 10.16 -22.46 -35.86
C SER A 143 8.68 -22.36 -35.50
N SER A 144 8.12 -21.20 -35.82
CA SER A 144 6.68 -20.86 -35.90
C SER A 144 5.84 -21.01 -34.64
N THR A 145 5.19 -19.90 -34.29
CA THR A 145 4.05 -19.86 -33.36
C THR A 145 2.80 -20.31 -34.11
N SER A 146 2.08 -21.30 -33.58
CA SER A 146 0.78 -21.73 -34.12
C SER A 146 -0.22 -21.82 -32.98
N GLY A 147 -1.03 -20.78 -32.81
CA GLY A 147 -1.97 -20.66 -31.69
C GLY A 147 -1.25 -20.53 -30.34
N SER A 148 -1.78 -21.16 -29.28
CA SER A 148 -1.23 -21.15 -27.91
C SER A 148 -0.02 -22.08 -27.69
N ARG A 149 0.59 -22.59 -28.77
CA ARG A 149 1.78 -23.44 -28.70
C ARG A 149 2.90 -22.87 -29.56
N ARG A 150 4.05 -22.66 -28.93
CA ARG A 150 5.30 -22.26 -29.57
C ARG A 150 6.23 -23.47 -29.64
N THR A 151 6.71 -23.82 -30.83
CA THR A 151 7.75 -24.86 -30.95
C THR A 151 9.10 -24.26 -30.58
N VAL A 152 9.74 -24.80 -29.54
CA VAL A 152 11.02 -24.32 -29.02
C VAL A 152 12.17 -25.08 -29.68
N ALA A 153 12.04 -26.40 -29.86
CA ALA A 153 13.03 -27.20 -30.56
C ALA A 153 12.38 -28.30 -31.40
N ASP A 154 12.96 -28.54 -32.57
CA ASP A 154 12.63 -29.66 -33.44
C ASP A 154 13.94 -30.29 -33.93
N PHE A 155 14.17 -31.56 -33.58
CA PHE A 155 15.39 -32.28 -33.95
C PHE A 155 15.13 -33.77 -34.11
N GLU A 156 16.06 -34.45 -34.77
CA GLU A 156 15.99 -35.89 -34.99
C GLU A 156 16.94 -36.63 -34.05
N ALA A 157 16.38 -37.53 -33.24
CA ALA A 157 17.17 -38.39 -32.36
C ALA A 157 17.64 -39.62 -33.14
N VAL A 158 18.94 -39.91 -33.09
CA VAL A 158 19.51 -41.10 -33.75
C VAL A 158 19.20 -42.40 -32.99
N PRO A 159 19.16 -43.55 -33.69
CA PRO A 159 19.05 -44.86 -33.05
C PRO A 159 20.24 -45.11 -32.11
N ALA A 160 19.95 -45.44 -30.84
CA ALA A 160 20.97 -45.69 -29.82
C ALA A 160 20.44 -46.67 -28.76
N ALA A 161 21.35 -47.40 -28.11
CA ALA A 161 20.97 -48.33 -27.03
C ALA A 161 20.34 -47.59 -25.82
N ARG A 162 20.79 -46.36 -25.55
CA ARG A 162 20.16 -45.42 -24.62
C ARG A 162 19.96 -44.06 -25.29
N SER A 163 18.77 -43.50 -25.18
CA SER A 163 18.48 -42.16 -25.68
C SER A 163 17.61 -41.39 -24.69
N ALA A 164 18.02 -40.16 -24.36
CA ALA A 164 17.33 -39.33 -23.36
C ALA A 164 17.43 -37.84 -23.71
N LEU A 165 16.41 -37.08 -23.36
CA LEU A 165 16.36 -35.62 -23.46
C LEU A 165 16.22 -35.03 -22.06
N THR A 166 17.10 -34.10 -21.72
CA THR A 166 17.02 -33.25 -20.53
C THR A 166 16.71 -31.82 -20.94
N ILE A 167 15.72 -31.19 -20.32
CA ILE A 167 15.31 -29.81 -20.58
C ILE A 167 15.59 -28.95 -19.35
N GLN A 168 16.35 -27.87 -19.54
CA GLN A 168 16.55 -26.81 -18.57
C GLN A 168 15.60 -25.65 -18.93
N TYR A 169 14.71 -25.32 -18.00
CA TYR A 169 13.71 -24.27 -18.18
C TYR A 169 13.36 -23.69 -16.80
N ASP A 170 13.50 -22.38 -16.64
CA ASP A 170 13.23 -21.67 -15.38
C ASP A 170 11.72 -21.53 -15.05
N GLY A 171 10.83 -21.76 -16.03
CA GLY A 171 9.38 -21.69 -15.84
C GLY A 171 8.74 -23.01 -15.36
N ASP A 172 7.40 -23.09 -15.37
CA ASP A 172 6.68 -24.30 -14.97
C ASP A 172 6.93 -25.47 -15.95
N PRO A 173 7.54 -26.60 -15.53
CA PRO A 173 7.76 -27.76 -16.39
C PRO A 173 6.46 -28.39 -16.92
N ALA A 174 5.30 -28.10 -16.32
CA ALA A 174 4.01 -28.54 -16.83
C ALA A 174 3.60 -27.84 -18.15
N ALA A 175 4.19 -26.68 -18.46
CA ALA A 175 3.95 -25.96 -19.71
C ALA A 175 4.69 -26.58 -20.92
N LEU A 176 5.63 -27.49 -20.69
CA LEU A 176 6.41 -28.15 -21.72
C LEU A 176 5.70 -29.42 -22.25
N ILE A 177 5.56 -29.50 -23.57
CA ILE A 177 5.01 -30.65 -24.26
C ILE A 177 6.11 -31.22 -25.17
N VAL A 178 6.60 -32.41 -24.81
CA VAL A 178 7.58 -33.16 -25.61
C VAL A 178 6.85 -34.23 -26.43
N SER A 179 6.90 -34.11 -27.74
CA SER A 179 6.44 -35.13 -28.69
C SER A 179 7.61 -36.00 -29.12
N GLY A 180 7.42 -37.32 -29.18
CA GLY A 180 8.48 -38.29 -29.50
C GLY A 180 9.15 -38.93 -28.27
N ALA A 181 8.81 -38.50 -27.05
CA ALA A 181 9.25 -39.14 -25.80
C ALA A 181 8.38 -40.35 -25.42
N VAL A 182 8.95 -41.29 -24.67
CA VAL A 182 8.27 -42.49 -24.15
C VAL A 182 7.74 -42.24 -22.74
N GLY A 183 6.42 -42.41 -22.55
CA GLY A 183 5.75 -42.30 -21.24
C GLY A 183 4.99 -40.98 -21.04
N ALA A 184 4.58 -40.71 -19.79
CA ALA A 184 3.86 -39.48 -19.45
C ALA A 184 4.80 -38.26 -19.42
N ASN A 185 4.39 -37.18 -20.09
CA ASN A 185 5.24 -36.03 -20.43
C ASN A 185 5.07 -34.77 -19.57
N ALA A 186 4.08 -34.75 -18.66
CA ALA A 186 3.78 -33.56 -17.86
C ALA A 186 4.70 -33.44 -16.62
N GLY A 187 5.20 -32.23 -16.36
CA GLY A 187 5.88 -31.88 -15.10
C GLY A 187 7.26 -32.51 -14.90
N LYS A 188 7.93 -32.90 -15.99
CA LYS A 188 9.26 -33.54 -15.96
C LYS A 188 10.27 -32.68 -16.69
N THR A 189 11.53 -32.84 -16.33
CA THR A 189 12.67 -32.22 -17.02
C THR A 189 13.55 -33.26 -17.74
N VAL A 190 13.29 -34.56 -17.53
CA VAL A 190 14.03 -35.65 -18.16
C VAL A 190 13.05 -36.62 -18.83
N TYR A 191 13.32 -36.91 -20.10
CA TYR A 191 12.45 -37.69 -20.99
C TYR A 191 13.26 -38.81 -21.63
N GLY A 192 12.76 -40.05 -21.57
CA GLY A 192 13.33 -41.17 -22.33
C GLY A 192 12.88 -41.10 -23.79
N LEU A 193 13.81 -41.29 -24.72
CA LEU A 193 13.52 -41.33 -26.15
C LEU A 193 13.55 -42.78 -26.68
N PRO A 194 12.81 -43.11 -27.75
CA PRO A 194 12.82 -44.44 -28.35
C PRO A 194 14.22 -44.85 -28.81
N ALA A 195 14.60 -46.11 -28.56
CA ALA A 195 15.89 -46.65 -29.01
C ALA A 195 16.04 -46.69 -30.54
N ALA A 196 14.92 -46.73 -31.27
CA ALA A 196 14.88 -46.66 -32.72
C ALA A 196 15.17 -45.24 -33.27
N GLY A 197 15.30 -44.23 -32.40
CA GLY A 197 15.38 -42.83 -32.80
C GLY A 197 14.02 -42.27 -33.25
N GLY A 198 14.06 -41.11 -33.90
CA GLY A 198 12.89 -40.46 -34.49
C GLY A 198 12.83 -38.94 -34.22
N ALA A 199 11.80 -38.30 -34.78
CA ALA A 199 11.57 -36.87 -34.61
C ALA A 199 11.15 -36.53 -33.17
N VAL A 200 11.84 -35.57 -32.56
CA VAL A 200 11.56 -35.04 -31.23
C VAL A 200 11.21 -33.57 -31.35
N ARG A 201 10.01 -33.22 -30.87
CA ARG A 201 9.53 -31.83 -30.86
C ARG A 201 9.20 -31.37 -29.45
N VAL A 202 9.80 -30.26 -29.04
CA VAL A 202 9.52 -29.60 -27.76
C VAL A 202 8.71 -28.35 -28.04
N ALA A 203 7.50 -28.28 -27.47
CA ALA A 203 6.63 -27.12 -27.56
C ALA A 203 6.32 -26.55 -26.18
N LEU A 204 6.33 -25.23 -26.07
CA LEU A 204 5.88 -24.48 -24.90
C LEU A 204 4.42 -24.10 -25.10
N TYR A 205 3.58 -24.43 -24.12
CA TYR A 205 2.22 -23.93 -24.04
C TYR A 205 2.23 -22.57 -23.35
N GLU A 206 1.95 -21.52 -24.12
CA GLU A 206 1.75 -20.18 -23.58
C GLU A 206 0.25 -19.96 -23.43
N GLN A 207 -0.22 -19.79 -22.20
CA GLN A 207 -1.60 -19.41 -21.96
C GLN A 207 -1.81 -18.03 -22.57
N GLU A 208 -2.72 -17.95 -23.55
CA GLU A 208 -3.03 -16.73 -24.30
C GLU A 208 -3.34 -15.61 -23.30
N ALA A 209 -2.58 -14.51 -23.34
CA ALA A 209 -2.76 -13.40 -22.42
C ALA A 209 -4.18 -12.86 -22.59
N LEU A 210 -5.04 -13.09 -21.58
CA LEU A 210 -6.41 -12.61 -21.61
C LEU A 210 -6.41 -11.09 -21.82
N ALA A 211 -7.22 -10.62 -22.76
CA ALA A 211 -7.41 -9.19 -23.00
C ALA A 211 -7.95 -8.50 -21.73
N PRO A 212 -7.71 -7.18 -21.55
CA PRO A 212 -8.25 -6.44 -20.42
C PRO A 212 -9.79 -6.55 -20.36
N THR A 213 -10.34 -6.87 -19.19
CA THR A 213 -11.78 -7.03 -19.00
C THR A 213 -12.53 -5.70 -19.09
N ALA A 214 -13.69 -5.74 -19.76
CA ALA A 214 -14.73 -4.73 -19.65
C ALA A 214 -15.61 -4.97 -18.41
N TRP A 215 -15.76 -3.94 -17.57
CA TRP A 215 -16.42 -4.04 -16.27
C TRP A 215 -17.81 -3.42 -16.26
N LYS A 216 -18.77 -4.11 -15.62
CA LYS A 216 -19.98 -3.49 -15.09
C LYS A 216 -19.76 -3.19 -13.61
N GLY A 217 -19.88 -1.92 -13.22
CA GLY A 217 -19.71 -1.47 -11.84
C GLY A 217 -21.04 -1.15 -11.16
N LEU A 218 -21.14 -1.51 -9.89
CA LEU A 218 -22.16 -1.03 -8.96
C LEU A 218 -21.47 -0.43 -7.73
N ALA A 219 -21.61 0.87 -7.54
CA ALA A 219 -20.97 1.62 -6.46
C ALA A 219 -21.99 2.17 -5.47
N GLN A 220 -21.74 1.97 -4.17
CA GLN A 220 -22.52 2.61 -3.11
C GLN A 220 -21.58 3.46 -2.26
N TYR A 221 -21.90 4.74 -2.15
CA TYR A 221 -21.09 5.72 -1.41
C TYR A 221 -21.81 6.13 -0.13
N LEU A 222 -21.11 6.11 0.99
CA LEU A 222 -21.52 6.74 2.24
C LEU A 222 -20.62 7.95 2.50
N VAL A 223 -21.21 9.13 2.53
CA VAL A 223 -20.55 10.43 2.63
C VAL A 223 -20.79 11.00 4.03
N ARG A 224 -19.71 11.41 4.71
CA ARG A 224 -19.74 11.89 6.09
C ARG A 224 -18.73 13.02 6.28
N ASP A 225 -19.02 13.93 7.21
CA ASP A 225 -18.03 14.83 7.79
C ASP A 225 -17.25 14.09 8.87
N GLU A 226 -15.93 14.01 8.70
CA GLU A 226 -15.03 13.51 9.74
C GLU A 226 -13.75 14.35 9.78
N ALA A 227 -13.42 14.90 10.95
CA ALA A 227 -12.20 15.66 11.21
C ALA A 227 -11.94 16.86 10.26
N GLY A 228 -13.00 17.48 9.73
CA GLY A 228 -12.88 18.61 8.80
C GLY A 228 -12.52 18.19 7.37
N ALA A 229 -12.80 16.93 7.01
CA ALA A 229 -12.76 16.42 5.64
C ALA A 229 -14.07 15.71 5.30
N ILE A 230 -14.37 15.59 4.01
CA ILE A 230 -15.47 14.75 3.53
C ILE A 230 -14.93 13.34 3.38
N GLN A 231 -15.23 12.47 4.34
CA GLN A 231 -14.88 11.07 4.24
C GLN A 231 -15.93 10.34 3.39
N VAL A 232 -15.46 9.59 2.39
CA VAL A 232 -16.29 8.76 1.53
C VAL A 232 -15.91 7.30 1.72
N SER A 233 -16.85 6.53 2.28
CA SER A 233 -16.78 5.07 2.32
C SER A 233 -17.50 4.50 1.10
N CYS A 234 -16.81 3.70 0.30
CA CYS A 234 -17.34 3.12 -0.93
C CYS A 234 -17.35 1.60 -0.85
N ARG A 235 -18.49 1.00 -1.22
CA ARG A 235 -18.57 -0.41 -1.57
C ARG A 235 -18.80 -0.54 -3.06
N LEU A 236 -17.82 -1.11 -3.74
CA LEU A 236 -17.78 -1.26 -5.19
C LEU A 236 -17.86 -2.75 -5.55
N ARG A 237 -18.79 -3.10 -6.43
CA ARG A 237 -18.85 -4.43 -7.04
C ARG A 237 -18.57 -4.31 -8.52
N LEU A 238 -17.50 -4.94 -8.97
CA LEU A 238 -17.12 -5.04 -10.38
C LEU A 238 -17.50 -6.43 -10.90
N THR A 239 -18.20 -6.49 -12.02
CA THR A 239 -18.58 -7.75 -12.68
C THR A 239 -18.05 -7.73 -14.11
N ALA A 240 -17.25 -8.72 -14.47
CA ALA A 240 -16.73 -8.90 -15.81
C ALA A 240 -17.90 -9.10 -16.79
N THR A 241 -17.86 -8.37 -17.89
CA THR A 241 -18.87 -8.46 -18.97
C THR A 241 -18.36 -9.27 -20.16
N ASP A 242 -17.07 -9.62 -20.14
CA ASP A 242 -16.39 -10.47 -21.11
C ASP A 242 -15.63 -11.61 -20.38
N GLY A 243 -15.03 -12.50 -21.16
CA GLY A 243 -14.11 -13.52 -20.65
C GLY A 243 -12.67 -13.03 -20.49
N GLY A 244 -12.46 -11.72 -20.29
CA GLY A 244 -11.14 -11.12 -20.16
C GLY A 244 -10.46 -11.40 -18.82
N ARG A 245 -9.34 -10.72 -18.57
CA ARG A 245 -8.54 -10.86 -17.35
C ARG A 245 -9.21 -10.17 -16.16
N THR A 246 -9.67 -10.97 -15.19
CA THR A 246 -10.33 -10.49 -13.96
C THR A 246 -9.43 -10.42 -12.73
N SER A 247 -8.15 -10.80 -12.89
CA SER A 247 -7.09 -10.72 -11.89
C SER A 247 -6.47 -9.34 -11.76
N GLU A 248 -6.88 -8.36 -12.59
CA GLU A 248 -6.37 -6.99 -12.55
C GLU A 248 -7.48 -5.97 -12.84
N ALA A 249 -7.50 -4.88 -12.08
CA ALA A 249 -8.37 -3.74 -12.32
C ALA A 249 -7.67 -2.43 -11.93
N HIS A 250 -8.01 -1.37 -12.65
CA HIS A 250 -7.46 -0.03 -12.44
C HIS A 250 -8.59 0.91 -12.03
N LEU A 251 -8.48 1.47 -10.83
CA LEU A 251 -9.47 2.40 -10.27
C LEU A 251 -8.91 3.83 -10.37
N HIS A 252 -9.68 4.77 -10.89
CA HIS A 252 -9.38 6.19 -10.79
C HIS A 252 -10.06 6.76 -9.54
N LEU A 253 -9.25 7.35 -8.66
CA LEU A 253 -9.75 8.15 -7.55
C LEU A 253 -10.00 9.59 -8.00
N PRO A 254 -10.95 10.30 -7.38
CA PRO A 254 -11.17 11.71 -7.64
C PRO A 254 -9.90 12.55 -7.46
N ALA A 255 -9.82 13.67 -8.19
CA ALA A 255 -8.78 14.65 -7.98
C ALA A 255 -8.78 15.14 -6.51
N ALA A 256 -7.59 15.25 -5.92
CA ALA A 256 -7.38 15.60 -4.51
C ALA A 256 -7.90 14.59 -3.47
N ALA A 257 -8.37 13.40 -3.87
CA ALA A 257 -8.74 12.35 -2.93
C ALA A 257 -7.51 11.71 -2.28
N GLU A 258 -7.54 11.55 -0.96
CA GLU A 258 -6.54 10.80 -0.21
C GLU A 258 -7.09 9.41 0.14
N LEU A 259 -6.55 8.35 -0.47
CA LEU A 259 -6.96 6.97 -0.17
C LEU A 259 -6.49 6.57 1.24
N ARG A 260 -7.44 6.26 2.13
CA ARG A 260 -7.16 5.76 3.49
C ARG A 260 -7.01 4.25 3.52
N THR A 261 -7.98 3.54 2.97
CA THR A 261 -8.00 2.08 2.99
C THR A 261 -8.59 1.52 1.70
N LEU A 262 -8.06 0.39 1.25
CA LEU A 262 -8.64 -0.44 0.20
C LEU A 262 -8.53 -1.91 0.64
N SER A 263 -9.64 -2.63 0.52
CA SER A 263 -9.66 -4.07 0.76
C SER A 263 -10.56 -4.79 -0.24
N SER A 264 -10.15 -6.00 -0.61
CA SER A 264 -10.91 -6.92 -1.46
C SER A 264 -10.49 -8.36 -1.10
N ALA A 265 -11.37 -9.33 -1.33
CA ALA A 265 -11.04 -10.73 -1.10
C ALA A 265 -10.12 -11.26 -2.21
N GLY A 266 -9.08 -12.02 -1.84
CA GLY A 266 -8.15 -12.64 -2.79
C GLY A 266 -7.13 -11.68 -3.41
N LEU A 267 -6.83 -10.55 -2.76
CA LEU A 267 -5.79 -9.62 -3.23
C LEU A 267 -4.40 -10.26 -3.20
N ARG A 268 -3.69 -10.15 -4.31
CA ARG A 268 -2.30 -10.57 -4.44
C ARG A 268 -1.38 -9.47 -3.89
N GLY A 269 -1.13 -9.51 -2.60
CA GLY A 269 -0.24 -8.56 -1.93
C GLY A 269 -0.87 -7.18 -1.73
N ARG A 270 -0.02 -6.14 -1.72
CA ARG A 270 -0.47 -4.74 -1.58
C ARG A 270 -0.87 -4.17 -2.95
N TYR A 271 -1.87 -3.30 -2.96
CA TYR A 271 -2.20 -2.50 -4.14
C TYR A 271 -1.10 -1.47 -4.41
N GLU A 272 -0.94 -1.09 -5.67
CA GLU A 272 -0.02 -0.05 -6.11
C GLU A 272 -0.83 1.22 -6.42
N VAL A 273 -0.26 2.39 -6.11
CA VAL A 273 -0.89 3.67 -6.41
C VAL A 273 0.05 4.47 -7.29
N GLU A 274 -0.44 4.87 -8.45
CA GLU A 274 0.27 5.70 -9.41
C GLU A 274 -0.34 7.11 -9.44
N MET A 275 0.50 8.14 -9.34
CA MET A 275 0.05 9.52 -9.47
C MET A 275 0.03 9.92 -10.94
N THR A 276 -1.11 10.38 -11.44
CA THR A 276 -1.26 10.94 -12.79
C THR A 276 -1.75 12.38 -12.72
N GLU A 277 -1.68 13.12 -13.83
CA GLU A 277 -2.21 14.50 -13.89
C GLU A 277 -3.72 14.58 -13.59
N ALA A 278 -4.47 13.51 -13.88
CA ALA A 278 -5.92 13.43 -13.65
C ALA A 278 -6.31 12.95 -12.24
N GLY A 279 -5.32 12.58 -11.40
CA GLY A 279 -5.54 12.01 -10.07
C GLY A 279 -4.78 10.70 -9.86
N SER A 280 -5.12 10.02 -8.78
CA SER A 280 -4.48 8.77 -8.38
C SER A 280 -5.12 7.58 -9.07
N VAL A 281 -4.31 6.72 -9.69
CA VAL A 281 -4.74 5.43 -10.24
C VAL A 281 -4.32 4.33 -9.28
N VAL A 282 -5.28 3.54 -8.82
CA VAL A 282 -5.05 2.41 -7.92
C VAL A 282 -5.08 1.12 -8.73
N HIS A 283 -3.94 0.45 -8.77
CA HIS A 283 -3.74 -0.82 -9.45
C HIS A 283 -4.04 -1.96 -8.47
N VAL A 284 -5.08 -2.72 -8.75
CA VAL A 284 -5.56 -3.81 -7.90
C VAL A 284 -5.33 -5.14 -8.60
N ARG A 285 -4.65 -6.08 -7.93
CA ARG A 285 -4.32 -7.41 -8.45
C ARG A 285 -4.85 -8.51 -7.53
N TRP A 286 -5.44 -9.56 -8.11
CA TRP A 286 -5.95 -10.73 -7.41
C TRP A 286 -5.15 -12.01 -7.76
N GLU A 287 -5.35 -13.07 -6.98
CA GLU A 287 -4.63 -14.35 -7.13
C GLU A 287 -5.08 -15.18 -8.35
N ASP A 288 -6.35 -15.05 -8.75
CA ASP A 288 -6.98 -15.86 -9.81
C ASP A 288 -7.72 -15.00 -10.85
N ASP A 289 -8.05 -15.60 -11.99
CA ASP A 289 -8.96 -15.04 -13.01
C ASP A 289 -10.34 -15.75 -13.04
N GLN A 290 -10.59 -16.70 -12.13
CA GLN A 290 -11.79 -17.53 -12.15
C GLN A 290 -13.03 -16.79 -11.63
N THR A 291 -12.81 -15.76 -10.80
CA THR A 291 -13.90 -15.01 -10.19
C THR A 291 -14.37 -13.88 -11.09
N LEU A 292 -15.54 -14.04 -11.70
CA LEU A 292 -16.15 -13.04 -12.59
C LEU A 292 -16.60 -11.75 -11.89
N ALA A 293 -16.76 -11.76 -10.57
CA ALA A 293 -17.17 -10.58 -9.81
C ALA A 293 -16.24 -10.30 -8.63
N ARG A 294 -15.74 -9.07 -8.54
CA ARG A 294 -14.84 -8.59 -7.48
C ARG A 294 -15.57 -7.56 -6.62
N ASP A 295 -15.60 -7.80 -5.31
CA ASP A 295 -16.08 -6.83 -4.33
C ASP A 295 -14.89 -6.07 -3.72
N LEU A 296 -14.95 -4.75 -3.76
CA LEU A 296 -13.96 -3.85 -3.20
C LEU A 296 -14.62 -2.95 -2.16
N LYS A 297 -13.87 -2.65 -1.10
CA LYS A 297 -14.23 -1.66 -0.08
C LYS A 297 -13.12 -0.62 -0.02
N LEU A 298 -13.49 0.64 -0.21
CA LEU A 298 -12.56 1.76 -0.21
C LEU A 298 -13.02 2.80 0.81
N VAL A 299 -12.06 3.46 1.45
CA VAL A 299 -12.31 4.69 2.21
C VAL A 299 -11.30 5.73 1.75
N TYR A 300 -11.78 6.90 1.37
CA TYR A 300 -10.94 8.02 0.97
C TYR A 300 -11.53 9.34 1.48
N ASP A 301 -10.67 10.33 1.66
CA ASP A 301 -11.05 11.66 2.11
C ASP A 301 -10.97 12.65 0.96
N LEU A 302 -11.97 13.51 0.84
CA LEU A 302 -11.99 14.67 -0.04
C LEU A 302 -11.82 15.94 0.81
N PRO A 303 -11.04 16.93 0.33
CA PRO A 303 -10.88 18.19 1.04
C PRO A 303 -12.21 18.95 1.08
N ILE A 304 -12.55 19.54 2.24
CA ILE A 304 -13.67 20.48 2.34
C ILE A 304 -13.28 21.77 1.60
N GLN A 305 -14.19 22.22 0.73
CA GLN A 305 -14.06 23.51 0.03
C GLN A 305 -14.48 24.69 0.92
N PRO A 306 -14.19 25.95 0.54
CA PRO A 306 -14.50 27.12 1.37
C PRO A 306 -15.95 27.23 1.82
N VAL A 307 -16.18 28.05 2.85
CA VAL A 307 -17.51 28.32 3.43
C VAL A 307 -18.46 28.92 2.37
N ASP A 308 -19.73 28.49 2.43
CA ASP A 308 -20.83 28.92 1.55
C ASP A 308 -20.54 28.66 0.05
N SER A 309 -20.05 27.46 -0.26
CA SER A 309 -19.74 27.02 -1.62
C SER A 309 -20.50 25.75 -2.00
N SER A 310 -20.49 25.47 -3.30
CA SER A 310 -20.84 24.15 -3.84
C SER A 310 -19.69 23.18 -3.57
N TRP A 311 -20.00 21.96 -3.14
CA TRP A 311 -19.06 20.89 -2.87
C TRP A 311 -19.29 19.74 -3.85
N ASP A 312 -18.23 19.36 -4.56
CA ASP A 312 -18.21 18.21 -5.46
C ASP A 312 -17.86 16.94 -4.66
N VAL A 313 -18.84 16.08 -4.41
CA VAL A 313 -18.62 14.74 -3.86
C VAL A 313 -18.49 13.76 -5.02
N ARG A 314 -17.24 13.48 -5.40
CA ARG A 314 -16.92 12.61 -6.53
C ARG A 314 -16.71 11.17 -6.11
N GLY A 315 -17.26 10.26 -6.89
CA GLY A 315 -17.10 8.81 -6.78
C GLY A 315 -15.83 8.29 -7.46
N VAL A 316 -15.53 7.00 -7.24
CA VAL A 316 -14.44 6.32 -7.95
C VAL A 316 -14.91 5.92 -9.34
N SER A 317 -13.99 5.76 -10.28
CA SER A 317 -14.29 5.16 -11.59
C SER A 317 -13.32 4.03 -11.93
N VAL A 318 -13.66 3.22 -12.93
CA VAL A 318 -12.88 2.05 -13.36
C VAL A 318 -12.51 2.18 -14.82
N VAL A 319 -11.27 1.81 -15.16
CA VAL A 319 -10.84 1.69 -16.56
C VAL A 319 -11.65 0.59 -17.25
N ASN A 320 -12.11 0.85 -18.47
CA ASN A 320 -12.97 -0.05 -19.26
C ASN A 320 -14.33 -0.34 -18.61
N ALA A 321 -14.93 0.63 -17.91
CA ALA A 321 -16.31 0.52 -17.44
C ALA A 321 -17.28 0.55 -18.63
N ALA A 322 -17.97 -0.56 -18.88
CA ALA A 322 -19.03 -0.68 -19.89
C ALA A 322 -20.38 -0.14 -19.39
N HIS A 323 -20.66 -0.32 -18.09
CA HIS A 323 -21.87 0.19 -17.44
C HIS A 323 -21.56 0.53 -15.99
N TRP A 324 -22.14 1.62 -15.48
CA TRP A 324 -21.89 2.10 -14.13
C TRP A 324 -23.18 2.52 -13.44
N ASP A 325 -23.55 1.80 -12.38
CA ASP A 325 -24.65 2.15 -11.49
C ASP A 325 -24.09 2.68 -10.17
N GLU A 326 -24.63 3.78 -9.67
CA GLU A 326 -24.17 4.36 -8.41
C GLU A 326 -25.28 4.91 -7.52
N SER A 327 -25.01 5.00 -6.23
CA SER A 327 -25.92 5.57 -5.25
C SER A 327 -25.14 6.28 -4.14
N TYR A 328 -25.52 7.53 -3.86
CA TYR A 328 -24.92 8.34 -2.80
C TYR A 328 -25.83 8.40 -1.60
N TYR A 329 -25.27 8.05 -0.45
CA TYR A 329 -25.91 8.12 0.84
C TYR A 329 -25.13 9.10 1.70
N VAL A 330 -25.81 10.10 2.24
CA VAL A 330 -25.18 11.23 2.91
C VAL A 330 -25.73 11.35 4.32
N LEU A 331 -24.83 11.42 5.30
CA LEU A 331 -25.20 11.82 6.66
C LEU A 331 -25.23 13.35 6.76
N PRO A 332 -26.09 13.94 7.60
CA PRO A 332 -26.03 15.36 7.90
C PRO A 332 -24.66 15.76 8.46
N PHE A 333 -24.14 16.92 8.00
CA PHE A 333 -22.84 17.43 8.44
C PHE A 333 -23.03 18.33 9.66
N GLU A 334 -22.10 18.26 10.62
CA GLU A 334 -22.24 19.04 11.85
C GLU A 334 -21.95 20.53 11.61
N GLY A 335 -22.93 21.39 11.89
CA GLY A 335 -22.79 22.83 11.71
C GLY A 335 -22.97 23.33 10.28
N TYR A 336 -23.48 22.48 9.38
CA TYR A 336 -23.84 22.85 8.01
C TYR A 336 -25.27 22.43 7.69
N THR A 337 -25.94 23.24 6.88
CA THR A 337 -27.09 22.79 6.10
C THR A 337 -26.59 22.42 4.71
N ILE A 338 -26.83 21.19 4.27
CA ILE A 338 -26.45 20.71 2.94
C ILE A 338 -27.69 20.43 2.10
N GLN A 339 -27.65 20.82 0.82
CA GLN A 339 -28.73 20.58 -0.15
C GLN A 339 -28.13 20.11 -1.47
N PRO A 340 -28.66 19.06 -2.13
CA PRO A 340 -28.17 18.66 -3.43
C PRO A 340 -28.58 19.70 -4.48
N GLU A 341 -27.68 20.02 -5.42
CA GLU A 341 -27.97 21.02 -6.45
C GLU A 341 -29.04 20.50 -7.41
N GLY A 342 -30.08 21.31 -7.63
CA GLY A 342 -31.17 21.00 -8.58
C GLY A 342 -32.12 19.89 -8.13
N GLU A 343 -31.88 19.27 -6.97
CA GLU A 343 -32.58 18.08 -6.49
C GLU A 343 -33.05 18.25 -5.05
N SER A 344 -33.77 17.25 -4.53
CA SER A 344 -34.16 17.19 -3.12
C SER A 344 -33.63 15.92 -2.46
N TRP A 345 -33.33 16.00 -1.18
CA TRP A 345 -33.02 14.81 -0.39
C TRP A 345 -34.25 13.90 -0.28
N GLU A 346 -34.02 12.60 -0.41
CA GLU A 346 -34.98 11.56 -0.09
C GLU A 346 -34.55 10.79 1.16
N ASP A 347 -35.53 10.40 1.98
CA ASP A 347 -35.28 9.54 3.13
C ASP A 347 -35.01 8.10 2.69
N VAL A 348 -33.93 7.53 3.22
CA VAL A 348 -33.55 6.15 2.89
C VAL A 348 -34.41 5.19 3.70
N GLY A 349 -35.48 4.67 3.09
CA GLY A 349 -36.41 3.76 3.76
C GLY A 349 -35.78 2.44 4.25
N ARG A 350 -34.72 1.96 3.58
CA ARG A 350 -33.94 0.79 4.02
C ARG A 350 -32.46 1.03 3.85
N VAL A 351 -31.77 1.24 4.97
CA VAL A 351 -30.31 1.42 5.00
C VAL A 351 -29.61 0.14 4.51
N PRO A 352 -28.66 0.23 3.55
CA PRO A 352 -27.83 -0.90 3.15
C PRO A 352 -27.14 -1.55 4.35
N SER A 353 -27.13 -2.88 4.41
CA SER A 353 -26.67 -3.62 5.60
C SER A 353 -25.24 -3.25 6.03
N TRP A 354 -24.37 -2.97 5.08
CA TRP A 354 -22.97 -2.61 5.35
C TRP A 354 -22.79 -1.21 5.97
N MET A 355 -23.78 -0.33 5.84
CA MET A 355 -23.78 1.00 6.42
C MET A 355 -24.38 1.04 7.83
N SER A 356 -25.09 -0.01 8.25
CA SER A 356 -25.87 0.00 9.49
C SER A 356 -25.06 0.37 10.73
N GLU A 357 -23.86 -0.22 10.89
CA GLU A 357 -22.94 0.11 11.99
C GLU A 357 -22.35 1.52 11.87
N LEU A 358 -22.09 2.00 10.65
CA LEU A 358 -21.49 3.31 10.39
C LEU A 358 -22.46 4.49 10.57
N VAL A 359 -23.75 4.23 10.30
CA VAL A 359 -24.85 5.20 10.40
C VAL A 359 -25.42 5.23 11.82
N GLY A 360 -25.51 4.07 12.48
CA GLY A 360 -26.11 3.95 13.81
C GLY A 360 -27.57 4.42 13.81
N SER A 361 -27.90 5.37 14.68
CA SER A 361 -29.25 5.96 14.80
C SER A 361 -29.43 7.26 14.01
N LYS A 362 -28.46 7.65 13.17
CA LYS A 362 -28.51 8.90 12.39
C LYS A 362 -29.46 8.76 11.19
N THR A 363 -30.08 9.86 10.79
CA THR A 363 -30.85 9.93 9.54
C THR A 363 -29.91 9.83 8.35
N LEU A 364 -30.25 8.98 7.38
CA LEU A 364 -29.50 8.80 6.15
C LEU A 364 -30.32 9.36 4.98
N LEU A 365 -29.70 10.25 4.22
CA LEU A 365 -30.32 10.91 3.08
C LEU A 365 -29.73 10.34 1.78
N THR A 366 -30.50 10.35 0.71
CA THR A 366 -30.03 9.99 -0.64
C THR A 366 -30.51 11.02 -1.65
N ALA A 367 -29.72 11.22 -2.70
CA ALA A 367 -30.09 12.04 -3.85
C ALA A 367 -29.47 11.43 -5.11
N PRO A 368 -30.11 11.60 -6.29
CA PRO A 368 -29.51 11.19 -7.54
C PRO A 368 -28.25 12.03 -7.81
N ALA A 369 -27.23 11.40 -8.40
CA ALA A 369 -26.07 12.11 -8.91
C ALA A 369 -26.47 12.93 -10.14
N GLN A 370 -26.02 14.19 -10.21
CA GLN A 370 -26.34 15.08 -11.34
C GLN A 370 -25.55 14.70 -12.60
N ASP A 371 -24.32 14.25 -12.42
CA ASP A 371 -23.43 13.74 -13.47
C ASP A 371 -22.86 12.39 -13.03
N ALA A 372 -22.41 11.57 -13.99
CA ALA A 372 -21.81 10.27 -13.67
C ALA A 372 -20.59 10.44 -12.76
N GLY A 373 -20.64 9.82 -11.58
CA GLY A 373 -19.60 9.88 -10.56
C GLY A 373 -19.57 11.17 -9.77
N LEU A 374 -20.62 12.00 -9.77
CA LEU A 374 -20.61 13.31 -9.11
C LEU A 374 -21.95 13.67 -8.47
N LEU A 375 -21.93 13.85 -7.15
CA LEU A 375 -22.97 14.50 -6.38
C LEU A 375 -22.52 15.92 -6.00
N ARG A 376 -23.22 16.95 -6.48
CA ARG A 376 -22.99 18.35 -6.04
C ARG A 376 -23.93 18.71 -4.91
N VAL A 377 -23.36 19.27 -3.83
CA VAL A 377 -24.13 19.77 -2.68
C VAL A 377 -23.75 21.21 -2.37
N THR A 378 -24.75 22.08 -2.17
CA THR A 378 -24.53 23.41 -1.62
C THR A 378 -24.51 23.30 -0.11
N ALA A 379 -23.44 23.80 0.50
CA ALA A 379 -23.29 23.83 1.96
C ALA A 379 -23.37 25.26 2.49
N GLN A 380 -24.25 25.48 3.46
CA GLN A 380 -24.36 26.74 4.18
C GLN A 380 -24.00 26.53 5.64
N VAL A 381 -23.11 27.38 6.19
CA VAL A 381 -22.75 27.29 7.61
C VAL A 381 -23.91 27.70 8.49
N LEU A 382 -24.23 26.88 9.48
CA LEU A 382 -25.21 27.21 10.49
C LEU A 382 -24.60 28.18 11.51
N PRO A 383 -25.27 29.31 11.81
CA PRO A 383 -24.78 30.25 12.80
C PRO A 383 -24.74 29.56 14.17
N ARG A 384 -23.56 29.56 14.80
CA ARG A 384 -23.40 29.05 16.16
C ARG A 384 -23.76 30.15 17.14
N LEU A 385 -24.73 29.89 18.02
CA LEU A 385 -24.98 30.75 19.17
C LEU A 385 -23.82 30.58 20.15
N LYS A 386 -23.02 31.64 20.34
CA LYS A 386 -21.95 31.62 21.33
C LYS A 386 -22.58 31.65 22.72
N LEU A 387 -22.37 30.59 23.50
CA LEU A 387 -22.78 30.55 24.90
C LEU A 387 -21.85 31.46 25.72
N SER A 388 -22.36 32.04 26.81
CA SER A 388 -21.51 32.80 27.72
C SER A 388 -20.47 31.88 28.35
N GLU A 389 -19.20 32.17 28.13
CA GLU A 389 -18.08 31.39 28.68
C GLU A 389 -17.78 31.77 30.15
N ALA A 390 -18.37 32.86 30.63
CA ALA A 390 -18.26 33.31 32.01
C ALA A 390 -19.52 34.03 32.52
N THR A 391 -19.75 33.95 33.82
CA THR A 391 -20.82 34.68 34.53
C THR A 391 -20.30 35.19 35.87
N VAL A 392 -21.00 36.15 36.47
CA VAL A 392 -20.67 36.70 37.78
C VAL A 392 -21.75 36.27 38.78
N PRO A 393 -21.55 35.18 39.54
CA PRO A 393 -22.53 34.78 40.56
C PRO A 393 -22.75 35.85 41.64
N LEU A 394 -21.71 36.63 41.99
CA LEU A 394 -21.81 37.68 42.99
C LEU A 394 -20.79 38.80 42.76
N ALA A 395 -21.28 40.04 42.77
CA ALA A 395 -20.45 41.24 42.82
C ALA A 395 -20.76 42.03 44.11
N GLN A 396 -19.74 42.24 44.94
CA GLN A 396 -19.83 43.01 46.17
C GLN A 396 -19.12 44.35 46.01
N TYR A 397 -19.80 45.41 46.42
CA TYR A 397 -19.31 46.78 46.34
C TYR A 397 -19.46 47.50 47.66
N TRP A 398 -18.53 48.40 47.93
CA TRP A 398 -18.56 49.32 49.06
C TRP A 398 -18.23 50.72 48.56
N THR A 399 -19.06 51.69 48.90
CA THR A 399 -18.85 53.11 48.59
C THR A 399 -18.80 53.92 49.87
N GLU A 400 -17.72 54.67 50.07
CA GLU A 400 -17.58 55.66 51.12
C GLU A 400 -17.72 57.06 50.48
N VAL A 401 -18.73 57.82 50.90
CA VAL A 401 -18.98 59.19 50.41
C VAL A 401 -18.43 60.19 51.41
N VAL A 402 -17.70 61.22 50.95
CA VAL A 402 -17.21 62.32 51.79
C VAL A 402 -18.01 63.60 51.56
N SER A 403 -18.05 64.50 52.55
CA SER A 403 -18.79 65.78 52.52
C SER A 403 -18.53 66.63 51.25
N GLU A 404 -17.30 66.63 50.74
CA GLU A 404 -16.91 67.35 49.52
C GLU A 404 -17.37 66.68 48.20
N GLY A 405 -18.09 65.56 48.26
CA GLY A 405 -18.66 64.88 47.09
C GLY A 405 -17.76 63.81 46.48
N GLY A 406 -16.51 63.69 46.92
CA GLY A 406 -15.63 62.60 46.51
C GLY A 406 -16.12 61.24 47.02
N MET A 407 -15.85 60.18 46.27
CA MET A 407 -16.27 58.83 46.64
C MET A 407 -15.12 57.84 46.46
N LEU A 408 -14.94 56.97 47.44
CA LEU A 408 -14.03 55.83 47.37
C LEU A 408 -14.83 54.55 47.24
N HIS A 409 -14.53 53.77 46.22
CA HIS A 409 -15.20 52.51 45.94
C HIS A 409 -14.24 51.35 46.08
N LYS A 410 -14.73 50.25 46.67
CA LYS A 410 -14.06 48.95 46.72
C LYS A 410 -14.99 47.93 46.10
N ALA A 411 -14.44 47.04 45.28
CA ALA A 411 -15.19 45.99 44.60
C ALA A 411 -14.53 44.63 44.82
N GLN A 412 -15.38 43.61 44.92
CA GLN A 412 -15.02 42.21 44.95
C GLN A 412 -16.00 41.43 44.06
N VAL A 413 -15.51 40.96 42.93
CA VAL A 413 -16.31 40.33 41.87
C VAL A 413 -15.87 38.86 41.72
N ILE A 414 -16.79 37.94 41.95
CA ILE A 414 -16.57 36.49 41.76
C ILE A 414 -17.00 36.15 40.33
N ILE A 415 -16.09 35.60 39.53
CA ILE A 415 -16.35 35.26 38.13
C ILE A 415 -16.22 33.76 37.95
N GLU A 416 -17.27 33.10 37.49
CA GLU A 416 -17.27 31.69 37.08
C GLU A 416 -16.87 31.58 35.62
N HIS A 417 -15.82 30.79 35.31
CA HIS A 417 -15.34 30.58 33.95
C HIS A 417 -14.47 29.32 33.84
N ARG A 418 -14.50 28.63 32.69
CA ARG A 418 -13.76 27.35 32.48
C ARG A 418 -12.50 27.48 31.63
N SER A 419 -12.48 28.43 30.72
CA SER A 419 -11.36 28.75 29.82
C SER A 419 -10.57 29.94 30.36
N GLN A 420 -9.44 30.26 29.73
CA GLN A 420 -8.86 31.58 29.91
C GLN A 420 -9.84 32.60 29.34
N THR A 421 -10.25 33.58 30.14
CA THR A 421 -11.35 34.48 29.79
C THR A 421 -10.92 35.94 29.94
N ARG A 422 -11.47 36.81 29.09
CA ARG A 422 -11.30 38.27 29.20
C ARG A 422 -12.47 38.83 30.01
N TYR A 423 -12.18 39.48 31.13
CA TYR A 423 -13.18 40.21 31.91
C TYR A 423 -13.02 41.71 31.65
N SER A 424 -14.02 42.31 31.00
CA SER A 424 -14.04 43.75 30.72
C SER A 424 -15.04 44.47 31.63
N PHE A 425 -14.71 45.68 32.05
CA PHE A 425 -15.58 46.54 32.85
C PHE A 425 -15.27 48.02 32.60
N ARG A 426 -16.27 48.89 32.75
CA ARG A 426 -16.16 50.34 32.61
C ARG A 426 -16.44 51.01 33.93
N LEU A 427 -15.52 51.85 34.40
CA LEU A 427 -15.76 52.68 35.59
C LEU A 427 -16.77 53.79 35.25
N PRO A 428 -17.50 54.32 36.25
CA PRO A 428 -18.32 55.53 36.08
C PRO A 428 -17.51 56.71 35.50
N GLU A 429 -18.20 57.70 34.94
CA GLU A 429 -17.57 58.87 34.33
C GLU A 429 -16.60 59.57 35.30
N GLU A 430 -15.46 60.05 34.78
CA GLU A 430 -14.33 60.60 35.56
C GLU A 430 -13.73 59.64 36.62
N GLY A 431 -14.10 58.36 36.59
CA GLY A 431 -13.60 57.34 37.51
C GLY A 431 -12.10 57.08 37.33
N LYS A 432 -11.37 57.02 38.45
CA LYS A 432 -9.93 56.70 38.45
C LYS A 432 -9.66 55.42 39.21
N LEU A 433 -9.14 54.41 38.51
CA LEU A 433 -8.67 53.16 39.12
C LEU A 433 -7.43 53.41 39.97
N LEU A 434 -7.44 52.94 41.22
CA LEU A 434 -6.32 53.07 42.16
C LEU A 434 -5.54 51.75 42.30
N SER A 435 -6.23 50.62 42.34
CA SER A 435 -5.60 49.29 42.44
C SER A 435 -6.51 48.22 41.86
N CYS A 436 -5.92 47.17 41.31
CA CYS A 436 -6.62 45.99 40.83
C CYS A 436 -5.82 44.72 41.16
N ALA A 437 -6.51 43.64 41.50
CA ALA A 437 -5.91 42.35 41.76
C ALA A 437 -6.80 41.20 41.30
N VAL A 438 -6.16 40.12 40.87
CA VAL A 438 -6.80 38.85 40.48
C VAL A 438 -6.30 37.77 41.44
N ASN A 439 -7.22 37.12 42.16
CA ASN A 439 -6.91 36.15 43.21
C ASN A 439 -5.87 36.68 44.23
N GLY A 440 -5.98 37.97 44.60
CA GLY A 440 -5.10 38.66 45.53
C GLY A 440 -3.74 39.08 44.98
N ARG A 441 -3.43 38.78 43.71
CA ARG A 441 -2.20 39.25 43.03
C ARG A 441 -2.47 40.54 42.30
N ALA A 442 -1.70 41.59 42.58
CA ALA A 442 -1.82 42.87 41.89
C ALA A 442 -1.61 42.70 40.38
N VAL A 443 -2.47 43.34 39.58
CA VAL A 443 -2.41 43.31 38.12
C VAL A 443 -2.72 44.69 37.56
N GLU A 444 -2.15 44.98 36.39
CA GLU A 444 -2.48 46.17 35.61
C GLU A 444 -3.51 45.79 34.55
N PRO A 445 -4.72 46.40 34.55
CA PRO A 445 -5.70 46.15 33.50
C PRO A 445 -5.26 46.76 32.17
N LEU A 446 -5.65 46.08 31.09
CA LEU A 446 -5.52 46.58 29.73
C LEU A 446 -6.58 47.66 29.49
N ILE A 447 -6.23 48.70 28.74
CA ILE A 447 -7.18 49.71 28.28
C ILE A 447 -7.70 49.28 26.91
N GLU A 448 -9.02 49.20 26.74
CA GLU A 448 -9.71 48.88 25.49
C GLU A 448 -10.60 50.05 25.06
N GLY A 449 -10.54 50.42 23.77
CA GLY A 449 -11.44 51.41 23.17
C GLY A 449 -11.58 52.72 23.97
N GLU A 450 -12.79 53.27 24.00
CA GLU A 450 -13.16 54.50 24.73
C GLU A 450 -13.34 54.24 26.24
N GLY A 451 -12.28 53.84 26.95
CA GLY A 451 -12.23 53.82 28.41
C GLY A 451 -12.68 52.53 29.10
N ASP A 452 -12.82 51.42 28.36
CA ASP A 452 -13.03 50.10 28.96
C ASP A 452 -11.72 49.55 29.53
N LEU A 453 -11.83 48.85 30.66
CA LEU A 453 -10.72 48.16 31.30
C LEU A 453 -10.91 46.65 31.16
N ALA A 454 -9.82 45.92 30.90
CA ALA A 454 -9.88 44.49 30.72
C ALA A 454 -8.80 43.74 31.50
N LEU A 455 -9.18 42.59 32.05
CA LEU A 455 -8.31 41.65 32.74
C LEU A 455 -8.32 40.32 32.00
N ILE A 456 -7.16 39.67 31.94
CA ILE A 456 -7.03 38.30 31.43
C ILE A 456 -7.08 37.35 32.62
N LEU A 457 -8.19 36.63 32.75
CA LEU A 457 -8.39 35.64 33.80
C LEU A 457 -7.76 34.30 33.37
N PRO A 458 -6.92 33.69 34.22
CA PRO A 458 -6.23 32.45 33.89
C PRO A 458 -7.21 31.26 33.85
N LYS A 459 -6.96 30.26 33.00
CA LYS A 459 -7.75 29.02 32.98
C LYS A 459 -7.81 28.37 34.37
N VAL A 460 -9.00 28.00 34.83
CA VAL A 460 -9.22 27.34 36.12
C VAL A 460 -9.53 25.85 35.90
N ASN A 461 -8.79 24.95 36.54
CA ASN A 461 -8.90 23.48 36.33
C ASN A 461 -9.70 22.75 37.44
N SER A 462 -10.26 23.46 38.43
CA SER A 462 -11.03 22.89 39.54
C SER A 462 -12.52 22.78 39.24
N LYS A 463 -13.23 21.92 39.99
CA LYS A 463 -14.70 21.78 39.94
C LYS A 463 -15.45 23.08 40.31
N GLU A 464 -14.79 23.97 41.03
CA GLU A 464 -15.23 25.34 41.32
C GLU A 464 -14.36 26.28 40.49
N ALA A 465 -14.80 26.56 39.25
CA ALA A 465 -14.03 27.31 38.27
C ALA A 465 -14.25 28.82 38.48
N GLN A 466 -13.82 29.34 39.63
CA GLN A 466 -14.05 30.73 40.03
C GLN A 466 -12.74 31.52 40.13
N THR A 467 -12.77 32.77 39.69
CA THR A 467 -11.71 33.75 39.90
C THR A 467 -12.27 34.96 40.63
N MET A 468 -11.53 35.42 41.65
CA MET A 468 -11.86 36.62 42.39
C MET A 468 -11.13 37.82 41.80
N VAL A 469 -11.86 38.84 41.38
CA VAL A 469 -11.32 40.13 40.95
C VAL A 469 -11.65 41.18 42.01
N THR A 470 -10.64 41.91 42.46
CA THR A 470 -10.83 43.03 43.39
C THR A 470 -10.25 44.30 42.81
N TYR A 471 -10.96 45.41 42.94
CA TYR A 471 -10.44 46.70 42.54
C TYR A 471 -10.94 47.84 43.42
N VAL A 472 -10.15 48.91 43.46
CA VAL A 472 -10.44 50.13 44.21
C VAL A 472 -10.35 51.29 43.25
N TYR A 473 -11.33 52.18 43.27
CA TYR A 473 -11.39 53.34 42.39
C TYR A 473 -12.07 54.51 43.09
N THR A 474 -11.85 55.72 42.56
CA THR A 474 -12.52 56.93 43.02
C THR A 474 -13.41 57.50 41.94
N THR A 475 -14.54 58.07 42.34
CA THR A 475 -15.38 58.91 41.47
C THR A 475 -15.59 60.26 42.13
N LYS A 476 -16.11 61.21 41.36
CA LYS A 476 -16.37 62.58 41.82
C LYS A 476 -17.86 62.86 41.68
N GLY A 477 -18.49 63.21 42.80
CA GLY A 477 -19.84 63.74 42.85
C GLY A 477 -19.86 65.21 43.24
N ASN A 478 -21.08 65.73 43.38
CA ASN A 478 -21.29 67.08 43.91
C ASN A 478 -21.06 67.10 45.42
N LYS A 479 -20.56 68.23 45.91
CA LYS A 479 -20.49 68.52 47.35
C LYS A 479 -21.87 68.33 47.98
N LEU A 480 -21.91 67.66 49.13
CA LEU A 480 -23.15 67.45 49.86
C LEU A 480 -23.66 68.78 50.43
N ASP A 481 -24.97 69.01 50.30
CA ASP A 481 -25.61 70.19 50.86
C ASP A 481 -25.59 70.14 52.40
N PRO A 482 -25.42 71.26 53.11
CA PRO A 482 -25.41 71.28 54.58
C PRO A 482 -26.73 70.88 55.26
N VAL A 483 -27.85 70.80 54.55
CA VAL A 483 -29.19 70.52 55.09
C VAL A 483 -29.74 69.24 54.49
N GLU A 484 -29.97 69.22 53.18
CA GLU A 484 -30.55 68.08 52.48
C GLU A 484 -30.17 68.07 51.00
N GLY A 485 -30.14 66.88 50.39
CA GLY A 485 -29.82 66.80 48.97
C GLY A 485 -29.89 65.40 48.41
N LYS A 486 -29.29 65.25 47.22
CA LYS A 486 -29.27 64.01 46.43
C LYS A 486 -27.84 63.64 46.07
N ALA A 487 -27.40 62.46 46.48
CA ALA A 487 -26.13 61.87 46.10
C ALA A 487 -26.35 60.86 44.95
N GLN A 488 -25.74 61.13 43.80
CA GLN A 488 -25.77 60.24 42.63
C GLN A 488 -24.62 59.26 42.73
N LEU A 489 -24.93 57.97 42.68
CA LEU A 489 -23.97 56.89 42.81
C LEU A 489 -24.11 55.90 41.65
N GLU A 490 -22.98 55.50 41.10
CA GLU A 490 -22.92 54.51 40.03
C GLU A 490 -21.81 53.48 40.31
N LEU A 491 -22.09 52.23 39.95
CA LEU A 491 -21.13 51.14 39.95
C LEU A 491 -20.62 50.86 38.54
N PRO A 492 -19.50 50.13 38.37
CA PRO A 492 -18.96 49.82 37.06
C PRO A 492 -19.92 48.97 36.23
N ARG A 493 -19.94 49.21 34.93
CA ARG A 493 -20.66 48.39 33.95
C ARG A 493 -19.79 47.21 33.51
N THR A 494 -20.37 46.04 33.30
CA THR A 494 -19.68 44.90 32.66
C THR A 494 -20.64 44.14 31.75
N PRO A 495 -20.17 43.65 30.58
CA PRO A 495 -20.99 42.83 29.69
C PRO A 495 -21.21 41.41 30.19
N LEU A 496 -20.59 41.00 31.31
CA LEU A 496 -20.88 39.71 31.92
C LEU A 496 -22.21 39.77 32.67
N PHE A 497 -23.01 38.72 32.51
CA PHE A 497 -24.23 38.52 33.28
C PHE A 497 -23.93 38.34 34.77
N ILE A 498 -24.49 39.21 35.61
CA ILE A 498 -24.36 39.17 37.07
C ILE A 498 -25.64 38.63 37.70
N HIS A 499 -25.54 37.59 38.53
CA HIS A 499 -26.70 37.04 39.23
C HIS A 499 -27.16 37.97 40.36
N GLN A 500 -26.20 38.49 41.15
CA GLN A 500 -26.48 39.36 42.27
C GLN A 500 -25.39 40.41 42.47
N VAL A 501 -25.82 41.66 42.64
CA VAL A 501 -24.99 42.77 43.11
C VAL A 501 -25.39 43.09 44.55
N ASN A 502 -24.40 43.15 45.44
CA ASN A 502 -24.56 43.66 46.81
C ASN A 502 -23.71 44.91 46.97
N TRP A 503 -24.29 45.97 47.50
CA TRP A 503 -23.64 47.27 47.55
C TRP A 503 -23.88 47.96 48.87
N GLN A 504 -22.81 48.24 49.62
CA GLN A 504 -22.86 48.98 50.86
C GLN A 504 -22.44 50.43 50.63
N VAL A 505 -23.29 51.39 51.01
CA VAL A 505 -23.00 52.81 50.92
C VAL A 505 -22.89 53.41 52.31
N GLN A 506 -21.77 54.05 52.60
CA GLN A 506 -21.53 54.80 53.82
C GLN A 506 -21.55 56.30 53.52
N LEU A 507 -22.54 57.01 54.05
CA LEU A 507 -22.59 58.48 54.08
C LEU A 507 -21.74 59.02 55.23
N PRO A 508 -21.33 60.30 55.20
CA PRO A 508 -20.69 60.94 56.35
C PRO A 508 -21.59 60.89 57.59
N ALA A 509 -20.98 60.92 58.77
CA ALA A 509 -21.67 60.66 60.03
C ALA A 509 -22.77 61.69 60.34
N GLU A 510 -22.72 62.88 59.76
CA GLU A 510 -23.69 63.96 59.94
C GLU A 510 -24.99 63.73 59.16
N TYR A 511 -24.98 62.85 58.16
CA TYR A 511 -26.09 62.63 57.24
C TYR A 511 -26.76 61.27 57.45
N GLN A 512 -28.03 61.20 57.09
CA GLN A 512 -28.82 59.96 57.01
C GLN A 512 -29.58 59.90 55.69
N ALA A 513 -29.82 58.69 55.20
CA ALA A 513 -30.59 58.50 53.97
C ALA A 513 -32.10 58.50 54.27
N THR A 514 -32.86 59.23 53.45
CA THR A 514 -34.31 59.38 53.61
C THR A 514 -35.09 58.66 52.51
N ALA A 515 -34.55 58.60 51.30
CA ALA A 515 -35.15 57.90 50.16
C ALA A 515 -34.10 57.42 49.16
N LEU A 516 -34.51 56.50 48.28
CA LEU A 516 -33.70 55.96 47.20
C LEU A 516 -34.49 55.99 45.89
N GLU A 517 -33.85 56.47 44.82
CA GLU A 517 -34.23 56.24 43.43
C GLU A 517 -33.13 55.44 42.73
N GLY A 518 -33.44 54.71 41.66
CA GLY A 518 -32.44 53.96 40.88
C GLY A 518 -32.93 52.57 40.49
N ASN A 519 -31.99 51.72 40.05
CA ASN A 519 -32.27 50.34 39.64
C ASN A 519 -31.75 49.30 40.65
N VAL A 520 -31.56 49.72 41.90
CA VAL A 520 -31.21 48.88 43.05
C VAL A 520 -32.27 49.04 44.15
N VAL A 521 -32.36 48.06 45.05
CA VAL A 521 -33.30 48.07 46.17
C VAL A 521 -32.57 48.21 47.50
N ILE A 522 -33.21 48.80 48.52
CA ILE A 522 -32.67 48.85 49.88
C ILE A 522 -32.98 47.52 50.57
N ASP A 523 -31.95 46.79 50.99
CA ASP A 523 -32.11 45.57 51.80
C ASP A 523 -32.17 45.91 53.30
N ALA A 524 -31.32 46.82 53.76
CA ALA A 524 -31.20 47.21 55.16
C ALA A 524 -30.40 48.52 55.35
N GLY A 525 -30.51 49.15 56.53
CA GLY A 525 -29.63 50.25 56.94
C GLY A 525 -30.15 51.66 56.64
N GLY A 526 -29.28 52.67 56.71
CA GLY A 526 -29.59 54.07 56.41
C GLY A 526 -29.92 54.98 57.60
N ALA A 527 -30.30 54.42 58.75
CA ALA A 527 -30.54 55.17 59.99
C ALA A 527 -29.28 55.28 60.86
N ASN A 528 -29.13 56.41 61.56
CA ASN A 528 -28.08 56.64 62.57
C ASN A 528 -26.63 56.44 62.08
N GLY A 529 -26.37 56.64 60.78
CA GLY A 529 -25.01 56.59 60.21
C GLY A 529 -24.47 55.19 59.97
N LYS A 530 -25.33 54.17 60.05
CA LYS A 530 -25.00 52.82 59.58
C LYS A 530 -24.96 52.78 58.04
N PRO A 531 -24.16 51.89 57.44
CA PRO A 531 -24.15 51.69 56.00
C PRO A 531 -25.55 51.34 55.48
N ILE A 532 -25.87 51.80 54.29
CA ILE A 532 -27.06 51.44 53.52
C ILE A 532 -26.68 50.23 52.67
N CYS A 533 -27.33 49.10 52.88
CA CYS A 533 -27.16 47.90 52.06
C CYS A 533 -28.18 47.94 50.92
N LEU A 534 -27.67 48.00 49.70
CA LEU A 534 -28.41 47.97 48.46
C LEU A 534 -28.16 46.64 47.75
N SER A 535 -29.15 46.12 47.02
CA SER A 535 -28.93 44.99 46.13
C SER A 535 -29.60 45.14 44.78
N LYS A 536 -29.14 44.34 43.82
CA LYS A 536 -29.81 44.11 42.55
C LYS A 536 -29.70 42.64 42.19
N GLN A 537 -30.84 42.01 41.96
CA GLN A 537 -30.92 40.67 41.39
C GLN A 537 -30.96 40.80 39.88
N ILE A 538 -30.15 39.99 39.18
CA ILE A 538 -30.04 39.97 37.72
C ILE A 538 -29.58 41.32 37.15
N CYS A 539 -28.33 41.39 36.71
CA CYS A 539 -27.80 42.56 36.00
C CYS A 539 -27.12 42.07 34.71
N ASP A 540 -27.65 42.49 33.57
CA ASP A 540 -27.17 42.08 32.25
C ASP A 540 -26.74 43.30 31.44
N ASP A 541 -25.44 43.55 31.38
CA ASP A 541 -24.83 44.69 30.65
C ASP A 541 -25.44 46.08 30.99
N GLU A 542 -25.89 46.23 32.23
CA GLU A 542 -26.50 47.45 32.78
C GLU A 542 -25.58 48.09 33.84
N VAL A 543 -25.74 49.40 34.07
CA VAL A 543 -25.08 50.14 35.16
C VAL A 543 -25.94 50.04 36.42
N PRO A 544 -25.46 49.45 37.54
CA PRO A 544 -26.13 49.59 38.82
C PRO A 544 -25.97 51.02 39.33
N GLN A 545 -27.09 51.70 39.57
CA GLN A 545 -27.14 53.12 39.93
C GLN A 545 -28.14 53.39 41.05
N ALA A 546 -27.77 54.33 41.92
CA ALA A 546 -28.55 54.75 43.08
C ALA A 546 -28.47 56.28 43.25
N ALA A 547 -29.64 56.89 43.38
CA ALA A 547 -29.85 58.26 43.76
C ALA A 547 -30.32 58.28 45.22
N LEU A 548 -29.40 58.54 46.15
CA LEU A 548 -29.70 58.58 47.58
C LEU A 548 -30.07 60.00 48.01
N TYR A 549 -31.30 60.17 48.48
CA TYR A 549 -31.71 61.39 49.17
C TYR A 549 -31.24 61.33 50.63
N TYR A 550 -30.73 62.44 51.13
CA TYR A 550 -30.19 62.54 52.49
C TYR A 550 -30.59 63.84 53.17
N THR A 551 -30.63 63.80 54.51
CA THR A 551 -30.83 64.95 55.40
C THR A 551 -29.76 64.95 56.49
N ARG A 552 -29.42 66.12 57.02
CA ARG A 552 -28.53 66.25 58.18
C ARG A 552 -29.29 65.86 59.46
N LYS A 553 -28.71 64.99 60.28
CA LYS A 553 -29.38 64.34 61.43
C LYS A 553 -29.81 65.29 62.54
N ASP A 554 -29.08 66.36 62.74
CA ASP A 554 -29.29 67.35 63.80
C ASP A 554 -30.46 68.32 63.50
N LEU A 555 -31.05 68.27 62.31
CA LEU A 555 -32.19 69.09 61.91
C LEU A 555 -33.55 68.39 62.10
N GLU A 556 -33.57 67.10 62.45
CA GLU A 556 -34.78 66.31 62.72
C GLU A 556 -35.14 66.19 64.21
N GLN A 557 -34.60 67.05 65.09
CA GLN A 557 -34.99 67.12 66.51
C GLN A 557 -36.15 68.08 66.78
#